data_AF-A0A7C4L1A8-F1
#
_entry.id   AF-A0A7C4L1A8-F1
#
_cell.length_a   1.000
_cell.length_b   1.000
_cell.length_c   1.000
_cell.angle_alpha   90.00
_cell.angle_beta   90.00
_cell.angle_gamma   90.00
#
_symmetry.space_group_name_H-M   'P 1'
#
loop_
_entity.id
_entity.type
_entity.pdbx_description
1 polymer ?
#
loop_
_entity_poly.entity_id
_entity_poly.type
_entity_poly.pdbx_seq_one_letter_code
_entity_poly.pdbx_strand_id
1 'polypeptide(L)'
;MKIDFRLKEELRRYLEKKIKEEKEMVTVISTYPLTEEEINQIKNNWPAIYGKKIVNIVDKKIIGGLIIKFGSQEIDLSVVNQLKNFRNLFF
;
A
#
# COMPACT_ATOMS: atom_id res chain seq x y z
N MET A 1 -14.03 30.90 -10.15
CA MET A 1 -12.56 30.92 -10.27
C MET A 1 -12.16 30.32 -11.61
N LYS A 2 -11.55 31.11 -12.52
CA LYS A 2 -10.89 30.55 -13.71
C LYS A 2 -9.50 30.10 -13.28
N ILE A 3 -9.30 28.79 -13.17
CA ILE A 3 -7.97 28.22 -12.97
C ILE A 3 -7.16 28.55 -14.23
N ASP A 4 -5.93 29.06 -14.05
CA ASP A 4 -5.00 29.32 -15.16
C ASP A 4 -4.79 28.02 -15.96
N PHE A 5 -4.95 28.11 -17.29
CA PHE A 5 -4.83 26.97 -18.19
C PHE A 5 -3.46 26.26 -18.05
N ARG A 6 -2.39 27.03 -17.81
CA ARG A 6 -1.04 26.47 -17.60
C ARG A 6 -0.96 25.66 -16.32
N LEU A 7 -1.49 26.21 -15.22
CA LEU A 7 -1.53 25.52 -13.93
C LEU A 7 -2.33 24.21 -14.02
N LYS A 8 -3.44 24.21 -14.77
CA LYS A 8 -4.25 23.00 -14.97
C LYS A 8 -3.47 21.89 -15.69
N GLU A 9 -2.72 22.23 -16.75
CA GLU A 9 -1.92 21.24 -17.48
C GLU A 9 -0.72 20.74 -16.67
N GLU A 10 -0.04 21.60 -15.92
CA GLU A 10 1.05 21.19 -15.02
C GLU A 10 0.56 20.24 -13.93
N LEU A 11 -0.58 20.56 -13.31
CA LEU A 11 -1.18 19.70 -12.30
C LEU A 11 -1.57 18.34 -12.89
N ARG A 12 -2.16 18.31 -14.10
CA ARG A 12 -2.51 17.06 -14.78
C ARG A 12 -1.29 16.17 -14.98
N ARG A 13 -0.21 16.72 -15.53
CA ARG A 13 1.04 15.98 -15.77
C ARG A 13 1.66 15.45 -14.47
N TYR A 14 1.65 16.27 -13.42
CA TYR A 14 2.13 15.87 -12.10
C TYR A 14 1.34 14.68 -11.55
N LEU A 15 0.01 14.74 -11.61
CA LEU A 15 -0.86 13.67 -11.13
C LEU A 15 -0.72 12.39 -11.96
N GLU A 16 -0.64 12.50 -13.29
CA GLU A 16 -0.41 11.34 -14.18
C GLU A 16 0.90 10.62 -13.86
N LYS A 17 1.98 11.39 -13.63
CA LYS A 17 3.27 10.83 -13.21
C LYS A 17 3.16 10.12 -11.86
N LYS A 18 2.56 10.77 -10.85
CA LYS A 18 2.32 10.22 -9.52
C LYS A 18 1.54 8.90 -9.56
N ILE A 19 0.47 8.85 -10.34
CA ILE A 19 -0.38 7.65 -10.49
C ILE A 19 0.41 6.51 -11.15
N LYS A 20 1.26 6.81 -12.13
CA LYS A 20 2.10 5.80 -12.79
C LYS A 20 3.11 5.21 -11.80
N GLU A 21 3.81 6.06 -11.04
CA GLU A 21 4.75 5.64 -10.01
C GLU A 21 4.08 4.77 -8.94
N GLU A 22 2.89 5.17 -8.48
CA GLU A 22 2.11 4.43 -7.49
C GLU A 22 1.59 3.08 -8.02
N LYS A 23 1.34 2.96 -9.32
CA LYS A 23 0.99 1.68 -9.95
C LYS A 23 2.15 0.70 -10.03
N GLU A 24 3.39 1.20 -10.10
CA GLU A 24 4.60 0.37 -10.20
C GLU A 24 5.20 0.00 -8.84
N MET A 25 4.75 0.66 -7.77
CA MET A 25 5.22 0.46 -6.40
C MET A 25 4.18 -0.24 -5.53
N VAL A 26 4.66 -1.11 -4.65
CA VAL A 26 3.86 -1.79 -3.63
C VAL A 26 4.50 -1.52 -2.29
N THR A 27 3.73 -0.97 -1.37
CA THR A 27 4.20 -0.71 0.00
C THR A 27 3.69 -1.82 0.90
N VAL A 28 4.60 -2.53 1.56
CA VAL A 28 4.27 -3.53 2.59
C VAL A 28 4.67 -2.96 3.94
N ILE A 29 3.69 -2.77 4.80
CA ILE A 29 3.91 -2.28 6.16
C ILE A 29 3.87 -3.47 7.11
N SER A 30 4.95 -3.67 7.87
CA SER A 30 5.13 -4.80 8.79
C SER A 30 5.71 -4.32 10.12
N THR A 31 5.73 -5.20 11.12
CA THR A 31 6.29 -4.91 12.44
C THR A 31 7.82 -5.04 12.51
N TYR A 32 8.43 -5.68 11.51
CA TYR A 32 9.87 -5.89 11.38
C TYR A 32 10.30 -5.85 9.91
N PRO A 33 11.61 -5.62 9.62
CA PRO A 33 12.13 -5.66 8.26
C PRO A 33 11.95 -7.05 7.63
N LEU A 34 11.24 -7.14 6.52
CA LEU A 34 11.00 -8.41 5.83
C LEU A 34 12.27 -8.92 5.16
N THR A 35 12.46 -10.24 5.17
CA THR A 35 13.54 -10.90 4.43
C THR A 35 13.22 -11.01 2.94
N GLU A 36 14.22 -11.33 2.12
CA GLU A 36 14.01 -11.56 0.69
C GLU A 36 13.06 -12.75 0.44
N GLU A 37 13.18 -13.82 1.23
CA GLU A 37 12.28 -14.97 1.17
C GLU A 37 10.83 -14.59 1.45
N GLU A 38 10.58 -13.80 2.49
CA GLU A 38 9.23 -13.34 2.85
C GLU A 38 8.64 -12.44 1.77
N ILE A 39 9.45 -11.53 1.22
CA ILE A 39 9.06 -10.68 0.08
C ILE A 39 8.71 -11.54 -1.14
N ASN A 40 9.46 -12.59 -1.41
CA ASN A 40 9.20 -13.49 -2.54
C ASN A 40 7.92 -14.33 -2.31
N GLN A 41 7.65 -14.77 -1.09
CA GLN A 41 6.37 -15.42 -0.75
C GLN A 41 5.18 -14.48 -0.98
N ILE A 42 5.29 -13.21 -0.59
CA ILE A 42 4.26 -12.19 -0.83
C ILE A 42 3.99 -12.02 -2.33
N LYS A 43 5.05 -11.93 -3.16
CA LYS A 43 4.91 -11.84 -4.63
C LYS A 43 4.20 -13.05 -5.24
N ASN A 44 4.49 -14.26 -4.74
CA ASN A 44 3.91 -15.49 -5.25
C ASN A 44 2.42 -15.62 -4.87
N ASN A 45 2.06 -15.16 -3.66
CA ASN A 45 0.69 -15.25 -3.17
C ASN A 45 -0.25 -14.18 -3.75
N TRP A 46 0.28 -13.04 -4.21
CA TRP A 46 -0.50 -11.99 -4.87
C TRP A 46 -0.01 -11.71 -6.30
N PRO A 47 -0.63 -12.33 -7.33
CA PRO A 47 -0.27 -12.08 -8.73
C PRO A 47 -0.38 -10.61 -9.15
N ALA A 48 -1.27 -9.84 -8.52
CA ALA A 48 -1.50 -8.42 -8.80
C ALA A 48 -0.30 -7.51 -8.47
N ILE A 49 0.61 -7.98 -7.62
CA ILE A 49 1.84 -7.25 -7.25
C ILE A 49 3.09 -7.85 -7.92
N TYR A 50 2.92 -8.90 -8.73
CA TYR A 50 4.00 -9.52 -9.46
C TYR A 50 4.65 -8.54 -10.44
N GLY A 51 5.98 -8.51 -10.49
CA GLY A 51 6.76 -7.58 -11.31
C GLY A 51 6.81 -6.13 -10.81
N LYS A 52 6.18 -5.81 -9.68
CA LYS A 52 6.23 -4.47 -9.07
C LYS A 52 7.36 -4.34 -8.06
N LYS A 53 7.82 -3.10 -7.84
CA LYS A 53 8.82 -2.82 -6.82
C LYS A 53 8.17 -2.82 -5.44
N ILE A 54 8.59 -3.74 -4.58
CA ILE A 54 8.14 -3.84 -3.19
C ILE A 54 9.04 -2.97 -2.32
N VAL A 55 8.43 -2.10 -1.51
CA VAL A 55 9.10 -1.31 -0.48
C VAL A 55 8.53 -1.75 0.87
N ASN A 56 9.41 -2.21 1.76
CA ASN A 56 9.00 -2.57 3.12
C ASN A 56 9.18 -1.37 4.06
N ILE A 57 8.10 -1.02 4.76
CA ILE A 57 8.09 0.02 5.80
C ILE A 57 7.81 -0.66 7.13
N VAL A 58 8.65 -0.38 8.13
CA VAL A 58 8.46 -0.93 9.47
C VAL A 58 7.65 0.05 10.30
N ASP A 59 6.48 -0.39 10.79
CA ASP A 59 5.63 0.36 11.72
C ASP A 59 5.33 -0.47 12.97
N LYS A 60 5.88 -0.04 14.11
CA LYS A 60 5.70 -0.68 15.41
C LYS A 60 4.30 -0.49 16.01
N LYS A 61 3.46 0.36 15.42
CA LYS A 61 2.06 0.55 15.85
C LYS A 61 1.17 -0.60 15.40
N ILE A 62 1.59 -1.34 14.36
CA ILE A 62 0.94 -2.57 13.95
C ILE A 62 1.24 -3.63 15.01
N ILE A 63 0.22 -4.34 15.47
CA ILE A 63 0.38 -5.52 16.32
C ILE A 63 0.15 -6.71 15.40
N GLY A 64 1.23 -7.35 14.95
CA GLY A 64 1.22 -8.54 14.11
C GLY A 64 0.57 -8.40 12.72
N GLY A 65 0.91 -9.32 11.81
CA GLY A 65 0.43 -9.29 10.43
C GLY A 65 1.11 -8.21 9.58
N LEU A 66 0.46 -7.83 8.48
CA LEU A 66 1.00 -6.89 7.49
C LEU A 66 -0.11 -6.12 6.78
N ILE A 67 0.23 -4.94 6.27
CA ILE A 67 -0.65 -4.10 5.44
C ILE A 67 0.00 -3.95 4.08
N ILE A 68 -0.72 -4.29 3.01
CA ILE A 68 -0.23 -4.17 1.63
C ILE A 68 -0.98 -3.03 0.95
N LYS A 69 -0.26 -2.05 0.41
CA LYS A 69 -0.81 -0.94 -0.37
C LYS A 69 -0.26 -0.95 -1.79
N PHE A 70 -1.15 -0.86 -2.78
CA PHE A 70 -0.76 -0.78 -4.18
C PHE A 70 -1.83 -0.03 -5.00
N GLY A 71 -1.43 1.01 -5.75
CA GLY A 71 -2.41 1.91 -6.35
C GLY A 71 -3.38 2.46 -5.30
N SER A 72 -4.68 2.37 -5.57
CA SER A 72 -5.74 2.80 -4.64
C SER A 72 -6.26 1.67 -3.72
N GLN A 73 -5.61 0.50 -3.71
CA GLN A 73 -6.02 -0.64 -2.90
C GLN A 73 -5.16 -0.77 -1.65
N GLU A 74 -5.82 -1.09 -0.54
CA GLU A 74 -5.20 -1.41 0.74
C GLU A 74 -5.79 -2.71 1.26
N ILE A 75 -4.91 -3.67 1.55
CA ILE A 75 -5.26 -4.95 2.17
C ILE A 75 -4.60 -4.96 3.54
N ASP A 76 -5.42 -4.78 4.58
CA ASP A 76 -4.99 -4.80 5.98
C ASP A 76 -5.21 -6.19 6.58
N LEU A 77 -4.12 -6.94 6.74
CA LEU A 77 -4.07 -8.25 7.38
C LEU A 77 -3.50 -8.17 8.80
N SER A 78 -3.48 -6.99 9.41
CA SER A 78 -2.98 -6.81 10.77
C SER A 78 -3.91 -7.43 11.81
N VAL A 79 -3.32 -7.94 12.90
CA VAL A 79 -4.13 -8.50 14.00
C VAL A 79 -4.94 -7.39 14.68
N VAL A 80 -4.42 -6.16 14.74
CA VAL A 80 -5.17 -5.00 15.25
C VAL A 80 -6.48 -4.81 14.50
N ASN A 81 -6.47 -4.88 13.17
CA ASN A 81 -7.68 -4.72 12.37
C ASN A 81 -8.64 -5.89 12.58
N GLN A 82 -8.12 -7.12 12.63
CA GLN A 82 -8.94 -8.30 12.93
C GLN A 82 -9.62 -8.20 14.31
N LEU A 83 -8.92 -7.73 15.34
CA LEU A 83 -9.49 -7.51 16.67
C LEU A 83 -10.55 -6.41 16.69
N LYS A 84 -10.33 -5.32 15.94
CA LYS A 84 -11.35 -4.26 15.77
C LYS A 84 -12.61 -4.80 15.11
N ASN A 85 -12.45 -5.56 14.03
CA ASN A 85 -13.57 -6.18 13.33
C ASN A 85 -14.32 -7.16 14.24
N PHE A 86 -13.58 -7.97 15.01
CA PHE A 86 -14.17 -8.89 15.98
C PHE A 86 -14.97 -8.13 17.05
N ARG A 87 -14.43 -7.04 17.61
CA ARG A 87 -15.15 -6.22 18.59
C ARG A 87 -16.45 -5.66 18.03
N ASN A 88 -16.47 -5.20 16.79
CA ASN A 88 -17.67 -4.66 16.13
C ASN A 88 -18.75 -5.72 15.85
N LEU A 89 -18.50 -7.02 16.10
CA LEU A 89 -19.55 -8.03 16.05
C LEU A 89 -20.40 -8.05 17.33
N PHE A 90 -19.89 -7.49 18.42
CA PHE A 90 -20.54 -7.50 19.74
C PHE A 90 -21.17 -6.15 20.12
N PHE A 91 -20.90 -5.09 19.35
CA PHE A 91 -21.40 -3.73 19.58
C PHE A 91 -21.88 -3.12 18.27
#